data_AF-A0A5E8VR22-F1
#
_entry.id   AF-A0A5E8VR22-F1
#
_cell.length_a   1.000
_cell.length_b   1.000
_cell.length_c   1.000
_cell.angle_alpha   90.00
_cell.angle_beta   90.00
_cell.angle_gamma   90.00
#
_symmetry.space_group_name_H-M   'P 1'
#
loop_
_entity.id
_entity.type
_entity.pdbx_description
1 polymer ?
#
loop_
_entity_poly.entity_id
_entity_poly.type
_entity_poly.pdbx_seq_one_letter_code
_entity_poly.pdbx_strand_id
1 'polypeptide(L)'
;MRPDGLVLMQIDYGDHFKGFDPSISSFNFLTYSEEDWAPFQSRFQYVNRLRHSEYLRLFREAGFELLSDQPDRRPPERHILERLAPCFRGFSEEDLFTLGSLIIGRPADPSSRD
;
A
#
# COMPACT_ATOMS: atom_id res chain seq x y z
N MET A 1 15.21 10.19 -13.78
CA MET A 1 14.48 11.47 -13.85
C MET A 1 15.47 12.61 -13.90
N ARG A 2 15.07 13.79 -14.40
CA ARG A 2 15.89 15.00 -14.25
C ARG A 2 15.99 15.35 -12.75
N PRO A 3 17.09 15.96 -12.29
CA PRO A 3 17.28 16.31 -10.87
C PRO A 3 16.17 17.20 -10.29
N ASP A 4 15.53 18.03 -11.12
CA ASP A 4 14.42 18.93 -10.79
C ASP A 4 13.04 18.32 -11.07
N GLY A 5 12.98 17.06 -11.48
CA GLY A 5 11.73 16.37 -11.79
C GLY A 5 10.94 16.00 -10.53
N LEU A 6 9.62 15.98 -10.65
CA LEU A 6 8.71 15.47 -9.63
C LEU A 6 8.10 14.15 -10.07
N VAL A 7 7.89 13.25 -9.10
CA VAL A 7 7.03 12.08 -9.24
C VAL A 7 5.76 12.32 -8.45
N LEU A 8 4.62 11.97 -9.04
CA LEU A 8 3.32 11.97 -8.39
C LEU A 8 2.71 10.59 -8.58
N MET A 9 2.34 9.96 -7.47
CA MET A 9 1.86 8.58 -7.44
C MET A 9 0.55 8.54 -6.65
N GLN A 10 -0.55 8.27 -7.35
CA GLN A 10 -1.82 7.91 -6.73
C GLN A 10 -1.87 6.39 -6.63
N ILE A 11 -1.92 5.87 -5.41
CA ILE A 11 -1.88 4.45 -5.13
C ILE A 11 -3.22 4.03 -4.55
N ASP A 12 -3.79 2.95 -5.09
CA ASP A 12 -4.94 2.24 -4.56
C ASP A 12 -4.43 1.01 -3.79
N TYR A 13 -4.78 0.91 -2.51
CA TYR A 13 -4.43 -0.22 -1.64
C TYR A 13 -5.62 -1.16 -1.42
N GLY A 14 -6.78 -0.87 -2.02
CA GLY A 14 -8.01 -1.60 -1.80
C GLY A 14 -8.05 -2.98 -2.45
N ASP A 15 -8.90 -3.84 -1.91
CA ASP A 15 -9.26 -5.11 -2.53
C ASP A 15 -10.05 -4.85 -3.83
N HIS A 16 -9.45 -5.11 -4.99
CA HIS A 16 -10.11 -4.91 -6.28
C HIS A 16 -11.34 -5.79 -6.48
N PHE A 17 -11.46 -6.91 -5.75
CA PHE A 17 -12.67 -7.74 -5.80
C PHE A 17 -13.89 -7.04 -5.22
N LYS A 18 -13.71 -5.99 -4.40
CA LYS A 18 -14.79 -5.14 -3.87
C LYS A 18 -15.66 -4.52 -4.97
N GLY A 19 -15.05 -4.20 -6.11
CA GLY A 19 -15.77 -3.64 -7.26
C GLY A 19 -16.72 -4.64 -7.91
N PHE A 20 -16.42 -5.95 -7.80
CA PHE A 20 -17.26 -7.04 -8.31
C PHE A 20 -18.22 -7.58 -7.26
N ASP A 21 -17.80 -7.64 -6.00
CA ASP A 21 -18.61 -8.07 -4.86
C ASP A 21 -18.70 -6.95 -3.82
N PRO A 22 -19.79 -6.17 -3.78
CA PRO A 22 -19.93 -5.10 -2.80
C PRO A 22 -20.17 -5.61 -1.37
N SER A 23 -20.34 -6.92 -1.14
CA SER A 23 -20.52 -7.47 0.20
C SER A 23 -19.22 -7.60 1.00
N ILE A 24 -18.07 -7.66 0.33
CA ILE A 24 -16.77 -7.73 0.99
C ILE A 24 -16.27 -6.34 1.43
N SER A 25 -15.31 -6.32 2.35
CA SER A 25 -14.58 -5.11 2.76
C SER A 25 -13.56 -4.70 1.70
N SER A 26 -13.25 -3.40 1.59
CA SER A 26 -12.10 -2.91 0.82
C SER A 26 -10.76 -3.41 1.39
N PHE A 27 -10.75 -3.97 2.60
CA PHE A 27 -9.58 -4.54 3.27
C PHE A 27 -9.64 -6.07 3.37
N ASN A 28 -10.52 -6.72 2.62
CA ASN A 28 -10.77 -8.16 2.71
C ASN A 28 -9.50 -9.02 2.48
N PHE A 29 -8.62 -8.62 1.56
CA PHE A 29 -7.33 -9.30 1.31
C PHE A 29 -6.42 -9.42 2.54
N LEU A 30 -6.58 -8.58 3.57
CA LEU A 30 -5.80 -8.65 4.82
C LEU A 30 -6.10 -9.94 5.62
N THR A 31 -7.17 -10.66 5.25
CA THR A 31 -7.61 -11.88 5.93
C THR A 31 -7.08 -13.17 5.30
N TYR A 32 -6.29 -13.07 4.23
CA TYR A 32 -5.76 -14.22 3.49
C TYR A 32 -4.24 -14.34 3.67
N SER A 33 -3.73 -15.56 3.87
CA SER A 33 -2.28 -15.80 3.82
C SER A 33 -1.74 -15.60 2.39
N GLU A 34 -0.43 -15.69 2.20
CA GLU A 34 0.14 -15.69 0.84
C GLU A 34 -0.35 -16.91 0.03
N GLU A 35 -0.42 -18.07 0.66
CA GLU A 35 -0.86 -19.32 0.04
C GLU A 35 -2.34 -19.26 -0.36
N ASP A 36 -3.20 -18.72 0.51
CA ASP A 36 -4.62 -18.56 0.23
C ASP A 36 -4.90 -17.48 -0.83
N TRP A 37 -4.02 -16.47 -0.92
CA TRP A 37 -4.16 -15.38 -1.89
C TRP A 37 -3.61 -15.73 -3.28
N ALA A 38 -2.60 -16.59 -3.36
CA ALA A 38 -1.90 -16.93 -4.60
C ALA A 38 -2.81 -17.37 -5.77
N PRO A 39 -3.90 -18.15 -5.56
CA PRO A 39 -4.81 -18.53 -6.66
C PRO A 39 -5.52 -17.34 -7.30
N PHE A 40 -5.67 -16.22 -6.60
CA PHE A 40 -6.29 -15.00 -7.12
C PHE A 40 -5.30 -14.12 -7.91
N GLN A 41 -4.01 -14.45 -7.87
CA GLN A 41 -2.97 -13.74 -8.61
C GLN A 41 -2.83 -14.30 -10.02
N SER A 42 -3.38 -13.57 -11.01
CA SER A 42 -3.29 -13.94 -12.42
C SER A 42 -2.51 -12.89 -13.21
N ARG A 43 -2.04 -13.26 -14.41
CA ARG A 43 -1.40 -12.31 -15.34
C ARG A 43 -2.30 -11.15 -15.77
N PHE A 44 -3.62 -11.27 -15.57
CA PHE A 44 -4.61 -10.26 -15.94
C PHE A 44 -5.09 -9.42 -14.76
N GLN A 45 -4.95 -9.94 -13.54
CA GLN A 45 -5.34 -9.31 -12.28
C GLN A 45 -4.29 -9.74 -11.24
N TYR A 46 -3.21 -8.97 -11.18
CA TYR A 46 -2.22 -9.07 -10.11
C TYR A 46 -2.38 -7.85 -9.22
N VAL A 47 -2.46 -8.08 -7.91
CA VAL A 47 -2.58 -7.05 -6.90
C VAL A 47 -1.53 -7.36 -5.84
N ASN A 48 -0.47 -6.55 -5.82
CA ASN A 48 0.47 -6.59 -4.70
C ASN A 48 -0.26 -6.14 -3.43
N ARG A 49 0.12 -6.70 -2.28
CA ARG A 49 -0.53 -6.41 -0.99
C ARG A 49 0.35 -5.58 -0.07
N LEU A 50 1.28 -4.81 -0.65
CA LEU A 50 2.17 -3.94 0.10
C LEU A 50 1.36 -2.88 0.85
N ARG A 51 1.76 -2.60 2.08
CA ARG A 51 1.14 -1.54 2.88
C ARG A 51 1.80 -0.19 2.65
N HIS A 52 1.13 0.87 3.10
CA HIS A 52 1.53 2.24 2.82
C HIS A 52 2.95 2.53 3.34
N SER A 53 3.28 2.06 4.56
CA SER A 53 4.63 2.19 5.12
C SER A 53 5.72 1.55 4.24
N GLU A 54 5.41 0.44 3.57
CA GLU A 54 6.34 -0.24 2.67
C GLU A 54 6.56 0.57 1.40
N TYR A 55 5.52 1.19 0.84
CA TYR A 55 5.67 2.12 -0.27
C TYR A 55 6.58 3.29 0.11
N LEU A 56 6.34 3.94 1.27
CA LEU A 56 7.19 5.04 1.73
C LEU A 56 8.66 4.61 1.89
N ARG A 57 8.90 3.39 2.38
CA ARG A 57 10.25 2.80 2.47
C ARG A 57 10.85 2.61 1.07
N LEU A 58 10.11 2.02 0.14
CA LEU A 58 10.56 1.75 -1.22
C LEU A 58 10.88 3.05 -1.99
N PHE A 59 10.11 4.12 -1.84
CA PHE A 59 10.46 5.42 -2.42
C PHE A 59 11.81 5.93 -1.90
N ARG A 60 12.03 5.88 -0.58
CA ARG A 60 13.29 6.32 0.02
C ARG A 60 14.48 5.46 -0.42
N GLU A 61 14.31 4.13 -0.42
CA GLU A 61 15.31 3.17 -0.89
C GLU A 61 15.66 3.40 -2.37
N ALA A 62 14.67 3.73 -3.20
CA ALA A 62 14.84 4.08 -4.61
C ALA A 62 15.49 5.46 -4.84
N GLY A 63 15.88 6.18 -3.78
CA GLY A 63 16.56 7.47 -3.87
C GLY A 63 15.61 8.63 -4.11
N PHE A 64 14.39 8.57 -3.57
CA PHE A 64 13.48 9.70 -3.58
C PHE A 64 13.39 10.35 -2.21
N GLU A 65 13.33 11.67 -2.22
CA GLU A 65 12.84 12.46 -1.10
C GLU A 65 11.33 12.64 -1.25
N LEU A 66 10.59 12.36 -0.18
CA LEU A 66 9.14 12.54 -0.14
C LEU A 66 8.82 13.99 0.23
N LEU A 67 8.13 14.69 -0.68
CA LEU A 67 7.70 16.07 -0.49
C LEU A 67 6.30 16.16 0.11
N SER A 68 5.44 15.18 -0.19
CA SER A 68 4.09 15.06 0.36
C SER A 68 3.70 13.60 0.47
N ASP A 69 2.97 13.28 1.53
CA ASP A 69 2.33 12.00 1.77
C ASP A 69 0.90 12.28 2.28
N GLN A 70 -0.10 11.83 1.53
CA GLN A 70 -1.51 12.07 1.82
C GLN A 70 -2.28 10.73 1.79
N PRO A 71 -2.18 9.92 2.86
CA PRO A 71 -2.88 8.64 2.95
C PRO A 71 -4.36 8.83 3.29
N ASP A 72 -5.24 8.12 2.58
CA ASP A 72 -6.66 7.96 2.93
C ASP A 72 -6.79 6.87 4.00
N ARG A 73 -6.69 7.30 5.26
CA ARG A 73 -6.82 6.43 6.43
C ARG A 73 -8.29 6.24 6.78
N ARG A 74 -8.71 4.98 6.89
CA ARG A 74 -10.06 4.57 7.23
C ARG A 74 -10.12 4.09 8.68
N PRO A 75 -11.28 4.18 9.34
CA PRO A 75 -11.47 3.55 10.65
C PRO A 75 -11.19 2.04 10.58
N PRO A 76 -10.55 1.45 11.60
CA PRO A 76 -10.32 0.02 11.66
C PRO A 76 -11.60 -0.80 11.64
N GLU A 77 -11.58 -1.90 10.89
CA GLU A 77 -12.69 -2.85 10.79
C GLU A 77 -12.43 -4.06 11.68
N ARG A 78 -13.20 -4.19 12.77
CA ARG A 78 -13.00 -5.24 13.77
C ARG A 78 -13.01 -6.66 13.19
N HIS A 79 -13.93 -6.95 12.26
CA HIS A 79 -14.05 -8.27 11.65
C HIS A 79 -12.84 -8.64 10.76
N ILE A 80 -12.11 -7.64 10.25
CA ILE A 80 -10.85 -7.83 9.53
C ILE A 80 -9.72 -8.13 10.51
N LEU A 81 -9.63 -7.37 11.61
CA LEU A 81 -8.63 -7.59 12.66
C LEU A 81 -8.75 -8.98 13.30
N GLU A 82 -9.97 -9.46 13.54
CA GLU A 82 -10.23 -10.80 14.10
C GLU A 82 -9.77 -11.93 13.16
N ARG A 83 -9.65 -11.67 11.86
CA ARG A 83 -9.24 -12.63 10.82
C ARG A 83 -7.89 -12.27 10.19
N LEU A 84 -7.12 -11.37 10.81
CA LEU A 84 -5.90 -10.83 10.23
C LEU A 84 -4.88 -11.94 9.94
N ALA A 85 -4.46 -12.05 8.68
CA ALA A 85 -3.50 -13.05 8.27
C ALA A 85 -2.11 -12.80 8.90
N PRO A 86 -1.32 -13.85 9.20
CA PRO A 86 -0.05 -13.71 9.91
C PRO A 86 0.93 -12.71 9.29
N CYS A 87 1.00 -12.62 7.95
CA CYS A 87 1.89 -11.71 7.24
C CYS A 87 1.59 -10.22 7.50
N PHE A 88 0.39 -9.88 7.99
CA PHE A 88 0.00 -8.49 8.25
C PHE A 88 0.10 -8.07 9.72
N ARG A 89 0.42 -8.99 10.64
CA ARG A 89 0.44 -8.71 12.08
C ARG A 89 1.52 -7.71 12.51
N GLY A 90 2.51 -7.47 11.67
CA GLY A 90 3.59 -6.50 11.92
C GLY A 90 3.22 -5.05 11.61
N PHE A 91 2.08 -4.79 10.96
CA PHE A 91 1.67 -3.44 10.59
C PHE A 91 0.81 -2.78 11.69
N SER A 92 0.85 -1.45 11.76
CA SER A 92 -0.07 -0.68 12.59
C SER A 92 -1.48 -0.69 11.98
N GLU A 93 -2.51 -0.49 12.81
CA GLU A 93 -3.88 -0.38 12.30
C GLU A 93 -4.03 0.76 11.27
N GLU A 94 -3.35 1.89 11.48
CA GLU A 94 -3.33 2.99 10.52
C GLU A 94 -2.82 2.54 9.15
N ASP A 95 -1.75 1.74 9.13
CA ASP A 95 -1.15 1.24 7.90
C ASP A 95 -2.00 0.15 7.25
N LEU A 96 -2.62 -0.73 8.06
CA LEU A 96 -3.57 -1.75 7.60
C LEU A 96 -4.80 -1.12 6.93
N PHE A 97 -5.35 -0.07 7.53
CA PHE A 97 -6.59 0.57 7.10
C PHE A 97 -6.36 1.84 6.28
N THR A 98 -5.23 1.95 5.58
CA THR A 98 -5.04 2.96 4.53
C THR A 98 -5.61 2.44 3.20
N LEU A 99 -6.59 3.11 2.62
CA LEU A 99 -7.27 2.68 1.38
C LEU A 99 -6.55 3.13 0.11
N GLY A 100 -5.87 4.28 0.18
CA GLY A 100 -5.05 4.79 -0.91
C GLY A 100 -4.13 5.88 -0.41
N SER A 101 -3.25 6.38 -1.28
CA SER A 101 -2.43 7.56 -0.96
C SER A 101 -2.04 8.33 -2.21
N LEU A 102 -1.95 9.65 -2.07
CA LEU A 102 -1.23 10.50 -3.00
C LEU A 102 0.17 10.80 -2.44
N ILE A 103 1.20 10.33 -3.13
CA ILE A 103 2.60 10.55 -2.78
C ILE A 103 3.24 11.46 -3.83
N ILE A 104 3.93 12.50 -3.37
CA ILE A 104 4.74 13.39 -4.20
C ILE A 104 6.18 13.30 -3.73
N GLY A 105 7.10 13.10 -4.66
CA GLY A 105 8.53 13.06 -4.36
C GLY A 105 9.39 13.66 -5.46
N ARG A 106 10.67 13.78 -5.18
CA ARG A 106 11.71 14.18 -6.14
C ARG A 106 12.92 13.26 -5.98
N PRO A 107 13.83 13.18 -6.97
CA PRO A 107 15.13 12.56 -6.75
C PRO A 107 15.81 13.19 -5.53
N ALA A 108 16.29 12.35 -4.61
CA ALA A 108 17.15 12.80 -3.52
C ALA A 108 18.46 13.35 -4.11
N ASP A 109 19.01 14.38 -3.47
CA ASP A 109 20.31 14.91 -3.85
C ASP A 109 21.39 13.84 -3.59
N PRO A 110 22.19 13.43 -4.60
CA PRO A 110 23.27 12.47 -4.39
C PRO A 110 24.28 12.91 -3.34
N SER A 111 24.40 14.21 -3.08
CA SER A 111 25.30 14.79 -2.08
C SER A 111 24.79 14.74 -0.64
N SER A 112 23.54 14.32 -0.40
CA SER A 112 22.95 14.25 0.95
C SER A 112 23.10 12.87 1.62
N ARG A 113 23.91 11.97 1.05
CA ARG A 113 24.22 10.63 1.58
C ARG A 113 25.67 10.57 2.05
N ASP A 114 26.01 11.37 3.05
CA ASP A 114 27.26 11.26 3.83
C ASP A 114 27.02 10.48 5.13
#